data_AF-A0AAD9CGV6-F1
#
_entry.id   AF-A0AAD9CGV6-F1
#
_cell.length_a   1.000
_cell.length_b   1.000
_cell.length_c   1.000
_cell.angle_alpha   90.00
_cell.angle_beta   90.00
_cell.angle_gamma   90.00
#
_symmetry.space_group_name_H-M   'P 1'
#
loop_
_entity.id
_entity.type
_entity.pdbx_description
1 polymer ?
#
loop_
_entity_poly.entity_id
_entity_poly.type
_entity_poly.pdbx_seq_one_letter_code
_entity_poly.pdbx_strand_id
1 'polypeptide(L)'
;MKIEAITKEKEAAAESMLRTQFKMEMIVYTQDSTYSKKLGKRKREEEQPAVIAGQRLADQIPLVIRYHVMQESALQLHREMLQMLQDKEKTECLLQEDFSMETKRRQLQKSLKRMSGARVLLNDFSMNIYNFNTTQVKRKP
;
A
#
# COMPACT_ATOMS: atom_id res chain seq x y z
N MET A 1 -4.27 15.12 -5.89
CA MET A 1 -3.17 14.12 -5.92
C MET A 1 -3.51 12.98 -6.87
N LYS A 2 -2.53 12.27 -7.45
CA LYS A 2 -2.80 11.10 -8.34
C LYS A 2 -3.62 10.01 -7.65
N ILE A 3 -3.39 9.77 -6.35
CA ILE A 3 -4.15 8.79 -5.55
C ILE A 3 -5.63 9.19 -5.44
N GLU A 4 -5.92 10.48 -5.17
CA GLU A 4 -7.30 11.00 -5.11
C GLU A 4 -8.03 10.89 -6.46
N ALA A 5 -7.31 11.04 -7.57
CA ALA A 5 -7.91 10.87 -8.89
C ALA A 5 -8.29 9.40 -9.16
N ILE A 6 -7.38 8.46 -8.86
CA ILE A 6 -7.63 7.02 -9.02
C ILE A 6 -8.80 6.57 -8.15
N THR A 7 -8.82 6.98 -6.87
CA THR A 7 -9.89 6.63 -5.94
C THR A 7 -11.24 7.12 -6.45
N LYS A 8 -11.34 8.39 -6.85
CA LYS A 8 -12.58 8.97 -7.40
C LYS A 8 -13.05 8.26 -8.68
N GLU A 9 -12.12 7.90 -9.58
CA GLU A 9 -12.44 7.15 -10.80
C GLU A 9 -13.00 5.76 -10.48
N LYS A 10 -12.34 5.02 -9.58
CA LYS A 10 -12.76 3.66 -9.21
C LYS A 10 -14.04 3.64 -8.38
N GLU A 11 -14.27 4.64 -7.54
CA GLU A 11 -15.55 4.86 -6.85
C GLU A 11 -16.69 5.10 -7.84
N ALA A 12 -16.49 5.96 -8.84
CA ALA A 12 -17.51 6.21 -9.86
C ALA A 12 -17.84 4.95 -10.68
N ALA A 13 -16.83 4.12 -10.99
CA ALA A 13 -17.02 2.84 -11.66
C ALA A 13 -17.83 1.86 -10.80
N ALA A 14 -17.49 1.74 -9.51
CA ALA A 14 -18.21 0.90 -8.56
C ALA A 14 -19.67 1.37 -8.40
N GLU A 15 -19.89 2.67 -8.25
CA GLU A 15 -21.22 3.27 -8.13
C GLU A 15 -22.09 2.97 -9.35
N SER A 16 -21.55 3.12 -10.56
CA SER A 16 -22.27 2.81 -11.80
C SER A 16 -22.69 1.33 -11.86
N MET A 17 -21.79 0.43 -11.47
CA MET A 17 -22.07 -1.01 -11.41
C MET A 17 -23.13 -1.34 -10.36
N LEU A 18 -23.03 -0.77 -9.16
CA LEU A 18 -24.03 -0.95 -8.10
C LEU A 18 -25.41 -0.43 -8.53
N ARG A 19 -25.48 0.76 -9.14
CA ARG A 19 -26.74 1.31 -9.69
C ARG A 19 -27.36 0.37 -10.72
N THR A 20 -26.54 -0.25 -11.56
CA THR A 20 -26.99 -1.25 -12.53
C THR A 20 -27.50 -2.51 -11.83
N GLN A 21 -26.80 -2.98 -10.79
CA GLN A 21 -27.24 -4.13 -10.00
C GLN A 21 -28.62 -3.90 -9.38
N PHE A 22 -28.82 -2.75 -8.73
CA PHE A 22 -30.13 -2.39 -8.18
C PHE A 22 -31.24 -2.33 -9.24
N LYS A 23 -30.95 -1.78 -10.44
CA LYS A 23 -31.93 -1.75 -11.55
C LYS A 23 -32.29 -3.16 -12.02
N MET A 24 -31.31 -4.05 -12.17
CA MET A 24 -31.54 -5.44 -12.58
C MET A 24 -32.40 -6.18 -11.55
N GLU A 25 -32.15 -5.99 -10.25
CA GLU A 25 -32.98 -6.58 -9.19
C GLU A 25 -34.45 -6.15 -9.28
N MET A 26 -34.71 -4.86 -9.52
CA MET A 26 -36.07 -4.35 -9.65
C MET A 26 -36.82 -4.92 -10.86
N ILE A 27 -36.12 -5.21 -11.95
CA ILE A 27 -36.73 -5.73 -13.19
C ILE A 27 -36.95 -7.24 -13.10
N VAL A 28 -35.95 -8.01 -12.65
CA VAL A 28 -35.99 -9.49 -12.57
C VAL A 28 -37.04 -9.97 -11.56
N TYR A 29 -37.31 -9.19 -10.49
CA TYR A 29 -38.34 -9.49 -9.48
C TYR A 29 -39.77 -9.53 -10.05
N THR A 30 -40.04 -8.92 -11.21
CA THR A 30 -41.41 -8.75 -11.71
C THR A 30 -41.95 -9.93 -12.53
N GLN A 31 -41.12 -10.90 -12.91
CA GLN A 31 -41.45 -11.75 -14.06
C GLN A 31 -42.02 -13.15 -13.78
N ASP A 32 -42.14 -13.64 -12.54
CA ASP A 32 -42.80 -14.94 -12.37
C ASP A 32 -43.79 -15.09 -11.23
N SER A 33 -44.80 -14.21 -11.23
CA SER A 33 -46.03 -14.42 -10.46
C SER A 33 -46.80 -15.70 -10.90
N THR A 34 -46.52 -16.24 -12.09
CA THR A 34 -47.16 -17.44 -12.64
C THR A 34 -46.54 -18.73 -12.09
N TYR A 35 -45.22 -18.76 -11.91
CA TYR A 35 -44.46 -19.88 -11.34
C TYR A 35 -44.58 -19.92 -9.81
N SER A 36 -44.56 -18.76 -9.15
CA SER A 36 -44.85 -18.60 -7.71
C SER A 36 -46.20 -19.24 -7.33
N LYS A 37 -47.28 -18.93 -8.07
CA LYS A 37 -48.62 -19.48 -7.83
C LYS A 37 -48.72 -20.99 -8.07
N LYS A 38 -47.89 -21.56 -8.96
CA LYS A 38 -47.87 -23.01 -9.24
C LYS A 38 -47.00 -23.80 -8.25
N LEU A 39 -46.00 -23.17 -7.62
CA LEU A 39 -45.13 -23.78 -6.60
C LEU A 39 -45.69 -23.72 -5.17
N GLY A 40 -46.58 -22.78 -4.87
CA GLY A 40 -47.19 -22.61 -3.54
C GLY A 40 -48.05 -23.79 -3.04
N LYS A 41 -48.24 -24.84 -3.83
CA LYS A 41 -49.00 -26.04 -3.42
C LYS A 41 -48.15 -27.14 -2.77
N ARG A 42 -46.81 -27.03 -2.70
CA ARG A 42 -45.98 -28.17 -2.22
C ARG A 42 -44.82 -27.87 -1.26
N LYS A 43 -44.50 -26.63 -0.90
CA LYS A 43 -43.38 -26.38 0.03
C LYS A 43 -43.71 -25.36 1.10
N ARG A 44 -43.46 -25.78 2.35
CA ARG A 44 -43.43 -24.99 3.57
C ARG A 44 -42.56 -23.74 3.40
N GLU A 45 -42.96 -22.70 4.11
CA GLU A 45 -42.18 -21.51 4.47
C GLU A 45 -41.74 -20.65 3.27
N GLU A 46 -42.52 -19.61 3.02
CA GLU A 46 -42.31 -18.57 2.02
C GLU A 46 -40.99 -17.84 2.26
N GLU A 47 -39.92 -18.24 1.56
CA GLU A 47 -38.84 -17.29 1.26
C GLU A 47 -39.43 -16.22 0.35
N GLN A 48 -39.88 -15.13 0.95
CA GLN A 48 -40.42 -13.99 0.21
C GLN A 48 -39.37 -13.56 -0.82
N PRO A 49 -39.76 -13.25 -2.07
CA PRO A 49 -38.80 -12.95 -3.13
C PRO A 49 -37.92 -11.72 -2.80
N ALA A 50 -38.34 -10.87 -1.85
CA ALA A 50 -37.54 -9.78 -1.30
C ALA A 50 -36.32 -10.29 -0.49
N VAL A 51 -36.43 -11.43 0.17
CA VAL A 51 -35.33 -12.08 0.93
C VAL A 51 -34.25 -12.60 -0.04
N ILE A 52 -34.65 -13.21 -1.16
CA ILE A 52 -33.72 -13.72 -2.18
C ILE A 52 -32.98 -12.58 -2.89
N ALA A 53 -33.67 -11.47 -3.20
CA ALA A 53 -33.04 -10.27 -3.75
C ALA A 53 -32.11 -9.59 -2.73
N GLY A 54 -32.53 -9.52 -1.46
CA GLY A 54 -31.72 -9.00 -0.36
C GLY A 54 -30.42 -9.78 -0.18
N GLN A 55 -30.47 -11.12 -0.19
CA GLN A 55 -29.29 -11.98 -0.06
C GLN A 55 -28.31 -11.78 -1.21
N ARG A 56 -28.80 -11.76 -2.45
CA ARG A 56 -27.94 -11.55 -3.63
C ARG A 56 -27.25 -10.19 -3.62
N LEU A 57 -27.96 -9.14 -3.22
CA LEU A 57 -27.35 -7.81 -3.02
C LEU A 57 -26.33 -7.83 -1.88
N ALA A 58 -26.63 -8.50 -0.77
CA ALA A 58 -25.69 -8.65 0.35
C ALA A 58 -24.40 -9.39 -0.06
N ASP A 59 -24.49 -10.33 -0.99
CA ASP A 59 -23.32 -11.04 -1.51
C ASP A 59 -22.55 -10.19 -2.55
N GLN A 60 -23.27 -9.52 -3.46
CA GLN A 60 -22.69 -8.84 -4.61
C GLN A 60 -22.15 -7.44 -4.32
N ILE A 61 -22.81 -6.66 -3.45
CA ILE A 61 -22.35 -5.30 -3.12
C ILE A 61 -20.91 -5.32 -2.56
N PRO A 62 -20.56 -6.18 -1.58
CA PRO A 62 -19.18 -6.27 -1.08
C PRO A 62 -18.19 -6.74 -2.15
N LEU A 63 -18.61 -7.59 -3.09
CA LEU A 63 -17.77 -8.04 -4.21
C LEU A 63 -17.41 -6.86 -5.13
N VAL A 64 -18.39 -6.07 -5.54
CA VAL A 64 -18.20 -4.91 -6.42
C VAL A 64 -17.31 -3.86 -5.76
N ILE A 65 -17.57 -3.51 -4.50
CA ILE A 65 -16.76 -2.54 -3.76
C ILE A 65 -15.32 -3.03 -3.62
N ARG A 66 -15.12 -4.28 -3.19
CA ARG A 66 -13.78 -4.86 -3.02
C ARG A 66 -13.00 -4.88 -4.33
N TYR A 67 -13.64 -5.28 -5.42
CA TYR A 67 -13.00 -5.34 -6.72
C TYR A 67 -12.57 -3.95 -7.21
N HIS A 68 -13.50 -2.99 -7.29
CA HIS A 68 -13.18 -1.67 -7.84
C HIS A 68 -12.36 -0.79 -6.89
N VAL A 69 -12.84 -0.61 -5.66
CA VAL A 69 -12.27 0.37 -4.72
C VAL A 69 -10.94 -0.11 -4.15
N MET A 70 -10.76 -1.43 -3.95
CA MET A 70 -9.51 -1.97 -3.41
C MET A 70 -8.61 -2.55 -4.51
N GLN A 71 -9.05 -3.58 -5.22
CA GLN A 71 -8.17 -4.34 -6.11
C GLN A 71 -7.74 -3.54 -7.34
N GLU A 72 -8.70 -3.00 -8.09
CA GLU A 72 -8.42 -2.20 -9.29
C GLU A 72 -7.71 -0.89 -8.96
N SER A 73 -8.07 -0.22 -7.86
CA SER A 73 -7.34 0.96 -7.37
C SER A 73 -5.87 0.64 -7.07
N ALA A 74 -5.59 -0.48 -6.38
CA ALA A 74 -4.23 -0.87 -6.05
C ALA A 74 -3.40 -1.19 -7.31
N LEU A 75 -3.98 -1.92 -8.26
CA LEU A 75 -3.32 -2.24 -9.54
C LEU A 75 -3.06 -0.98 -10.38
N GLN A 76 -4.00 -0.05 -10.43
CA GLN A 76 -3.82 1.21 -11.13
C GLN A 76 -2.76 2.08 -10.45
N LEU A 77 -2.82 2.18 -9.12
CA LEU A 77 -1.85 2.93 -8.34
C LEU A 77 -0.43 2.39 -8.56
N HIS A 78 -0.26 1.06 -8.54
CA HIS A 78 1.05 0.45 -8.78
C HIS A 78 1.59 0.79 -10.18
N ARG A 79 0.75 0.71 -11.22
CA ARG A 79 1.13 1.09 -12.59
C ARG A 79 1.55 2.56 -12.68
N GLU A 80 0.76 3.44 -12.08
CA GLU A 80 1.05 4.88 -12.05
C GLU A 80 2.34 5.19 -11.29
N MET A 81 2.61 4.47 -10.18
CA MET A 81 3.86 4.61 -9.44
C MET A 81 5.07 4.23 -10.29
N LEU A 82 4.99 3.14 -11.06
CA LEU A 82 6.06 2.76 -11.99
C LEU A 82 6.23 3.79 -13.10
N GLN A 83 5.14 4.36 -13.61
CA GLN A 83 5.20 5.40 -14.64
C GLN A 83 5.89 6.68 -14.14
N MET A 84 5.76 7.02 -12.85
CA MET A 84 6.46 8.18 -12.28
C MET A 84 7.99 8.03 -12.31
N LEU A 85 8.51 6.79 -12.35
CA LEU A 85 9.93 6.51 -12.36
C LEU A 85 10.56 6.57 -13.77
N GLN A 86 9.76 6.70 -14.82
CA GLN A 86 10.24 6.66 -16.21
C GLN A 86 10.91 7.98 -16.64
N ASP A 87 10.49 9.10 -16.05
CA ASP A 87 11.03 10.43 -16.35
C ASP A 87 12.15 10.77 -15.38
N LYS A 88 13.40 10.71 -15.89
CA LYS A 88 14.60 10.90 -15.07
C LYS A 88 14.65 12.30 -14.43
N GLU A 89 14.38 13.37 -15.19
CA GLU A 89 14.45 14.74 -14.66
C GLU A 89 13.40 14.96 -13.56
N LYS A 90 12.20 14.42 -13.77
CA LYS A 90 11.13 14.47 -12.78
C LYS A 90 11.46 13.64 -11.54
N THR A 91 12.09 12.46 -11.70
CA THR A 91 12.53 11.66 -10.54
C THR A 91 13.58 12.39 -9.71
N GLU A 92 14.54 13.08 -10.33
CA GLU A 92 15.55 13.84 -9.60
C GLU A 92 14.91 14.96 -8.76
N CYS A 93 13.92 15.66 -9.31
CA CYS A 93 13.15 16.66 -8.58
C CYS A 93 12.35 16.06 -7.40
N LEU A 94 11.68 14.92 -7.61
CA LEU A 94 10.90 14.24 -6.56
C LEU A 94 11.76 13.67 -5.41
N LEU A 95 13.04 13.41 -5.66
CA LEU A 95 13.99 12.85 -4.69
C LEU A 95 14.81 13.90 -3.95
N GLN A 96 14.57 15.20 -4.20
CA GLN A 96 15.30 16.27 -3.49
C GLN A 96 14.99 16.25 -1.99
N GLU A 97 16.05 16.24 -1.18
CA GLU A 97 15.95 16.41 0.26
C GLU A 97 15.47 17.83 0.58
N ASP A 98 14.68 17.96 1.66
CA ASP A 98 14.46 19.27 2.29
C ASP A 98 15.81 19.84 2.73
N PHE A 99 16.05 21.13 2.48
CA PHE A 99 17.28 21.84 2.83
C PHE A 99 17.68 21.65 4.32
N SER A 100 16.70 21.63 5.22
CA SER A 100 16.93 21.40 6.65
C SER A 100 17.46 19.99 6.94
N MET A 101 16.93 18.98 6.24
CA MET A 101 17.34 17.59 6.34
C MET A 101 18.72 17.38 5.72
N GLU A 102 18.99 17.99 4.56
CA GLU A 102 20.29 17.94 3.91
C GLU A 102 21.39 18.50 4.83
N THR A 103 21.12 19.65 5.46
CA THR A 103 22.04 20.29 6.40
C THR A 103 22.33 19.40 7.61
N LYS A 104 21.29 18.81 8.20
CA LYS A 104 21.43 17.88 9.34
C LYS A 104 22.22 16.62 8.96
N ARG A 105 21.91 16.02 7.81
CA ARG A 105 22.64 14.84 7.28
C ARG A 105 24.11 15.18 7.10
N ARG A 106 24.43 16.33 6.53
CA ARG A 106 25.81 16.80 6.30
C ARG A 106 26.58 17.01 7.62
N GLN A 107 25.95 17.58 8.64
CA GLN A 107 26.56 17.78 9.96
C GLN A 107 26.85 16.45 10.68
N LEU A 108 25.91 15.51 10.64
CA LEU A 108 26.09 14.18 11.23
C LEU A 108 27.18 13.38 10.51
N GLN A 109 27.21 13.41 9.18
CA GLN A 109 28.27 12.77 8.40
C GLN A 109 29.66 13.33 8.73
N LYS A 110 29.79 14.66 8.88
CA LYS A 110 31.06 15.29 9.30
C LYS A 110 31.47 14.84 10.70
N SER A 111 30.53 14.81 11.64
CA SER A 111 30.79 14.39 13.02
C SER A 111 31.21 12.92 13.10
N LEU A 112 30.54 12.04 12.33
CA LEU A 112 30.89 10.62 12.22
C LEU A 112 32.30 10.43 11.67
N LYS A 113 32.66 11.12 10.56
CA LYS A 113 34.01 11.05 9.98
C LYS A 113 35.07 11.47 11.00
N ARG A 114 34.83 12.57 11.74
CA ARG A 114 35.76 13.05 12.78
C ARG A 114 35.93 12.03 13.89
N MET A 115 34.83 11.47 14.39
CA MET A 115 34.87 10.48 15.46
C MET A 115 35.53 9.17 15.03
N SER A 116 35.27 8.74 13.79
CA SER A 116 35.94 7.57 13.20
C SER A 116 37.45 7.80 13.08
N GLY A 117 37.89 8.97 12.64
CA GLY A 117 39.31 9.33 12.61
C GLY A 117 39.95 9.33 14.00
N ALA A 118 39.28 9.93 15.00
CA ALA A 118 39.75 9.90 16.39
C ALA A 118 39.91 8.47 16.93
N ARG A 119 38.96 7.58 16.61
CA ARG A 119 39.02 6.17 17.02
C ARG A 119 40.22 5.44 16.39
N VAL A 120 40.54 5.69 15.12
CA VAL A 120 41.71 5.11 14.46
C VAL A 120 42.99 5.55 15.16
N LEU A 121 43.14 6.85 15.43
CA LEU A 121 44.32 7.37 16.13
C LEU A 121 44.49 6.78 17.53
N LEU A 122 43.40 6.60 18.28
CA LEU A 122 43.43 5.97 19.60
C LEU A 122 43.86 4.50 19.52
N ASN A 123 43.38 3.77 18.52
CA ASN A 123 43.79 2.39 18.29
C ASN A 123 45.28 2.31 17.90
N ASP A 124 45.74 3.17 17.00
CA ASP A 124 47.14 3.23 16.57
C ASP A 124 48.06 3.54 17.77
N PHE A 125 47.67 4.51 18.59
CA PHE A 125 48.38 4.82 19.83
C PHE A 125 48.42 3.62 20.78
N SER A 126 47.28 2.96 21.01
CA SER A 126 47.21 1.77 21.87
C SER A 126 48.11 0.63 21.37
N MET A 127 48.13 0.38 20.06
CA MET A 127 48.99 -0.65 19.45
C MET A 127 50.47 -0.30 19.56
N ASN A 128 50.83 0.96 19.37
CA ASN A 128 52.20 1.44 19.54
C ASN A 128 52.70 1.26 20.98
N ILE A 129 51.86 1.55 21.98
CA ILE A 129 52.20 1.33 23.41
C ILE A 129 52.40 -0.16 23.70
N TYR A 130 51.55 -1.04 23.19
CA TYR A 130 51.71 -2.48 23.35
C TYR A 130 53.04 -2.98 22.74
N ASN A 131 53.34 -2.55 21.52
CA ASN A 131 54.60 -2.90 20.84
C ASN A 131 55.83 -2.35 21.58
N PHE A 132 55.76 -1.13 22.09
CA PHE A 132 56.84 -0.53 22.88
C PHE A 132 57.09 -1.34 24.17
N ASN A 133 56.03 -1.68 24.90
CA ASN A 133 56.13 -2.46 26.14
C ASN A 133 56.68 -3.87 25.90
N THR A 134 56.24 -4.56 24.84
CA THR A 134 56.77 -5.91 24.50
C THR A 134 58.23 -5.88 24.03
N THR A 135 58.68 -4.78 23.43
CA THR A 135 60.09 -4.60 23.01
C THR A 135 61.01 -4.34 24.19
N GLN A 136 60.54 -3.64 25.23
CA GLN A 136 61.29 -3.41 26.47
C GLN A 136 61.39 -4.69 27.33
N VAL A 137 60.35 -5.53 27.35
CA VAL A 137 60.38 -6.83 28.07
C VAL A 137 61.38 -7.81 27.44
N LYS A 138 61.62 -7.75 26.12
CA LYS A 138 62.65 -8.57 25.43
C LYS A 138 64.09 -8.05 25.59
N ARG A 139 64.30 -6.89 26.22
CA ARG A 139 65.62 -6.22 26.38
C ARG A 139 66.20 -6.27 27.80
N LYS A 140 65.63 -7.06 28.72
CA LYS A 140 66.29 -7.34 30.01
C LYS A 140 67.26 -8.53 29.86
N PRO A 141 68.49 -8.44 30.41
CA PRO A 141 69.47 -9.53 30.39
C PRO A 141 69.01 -10.75 31.19
#